data_AF-A0A2H6LCJ7-F1
#
_entry.id   AF-A0A2H6LCJ7-F1
#
_cell.length_a   1.000
_cell.length_b   1.000
_cell.length_c   1.000
_cell.angle_alpha   90.00
_cell.angle_beta   90.00
_cell.angle_gamma   90.00
#
_symmetry.space_group_name_H-M   'P 1'
#
loop_
_entity.id
_entity.type
_entity.pdbx_description
1 polymer ?
#
loop_
_entity_poly.entity_id
_entity_poly.type
_entity_poly.pdbx_seq_one_letter_code
_entity_poly.pdbx_strand_id
1 'polypeptide(L)'
;MADQDNLNDIIERILKGIQTEDDIEQLRRSLTIVEGVLQLVSQDGEFNTNIGQITGGDIHIGDRTYQGADAATIQQIVRNVFQETSRMHQNTQGGDAAARDIDKRITYENCTFIQFLAKDSNLGNSSQNLLNESDFSGISQESIQQAYQDSLPPDASVWNLEVKDTTQRLQVIEEFRKSLEFVQRLIQDERIPQESRDKLSALAEELAAKKHSGDKTKPPTNFLSNPQGQLESYLIATIERCDDDNEQFLMNAWLIIDDSLPVNSLSKFISLLDQDEQQLGRICKFNEIQQQLNNFLKTSLKHLIGKRYQLIIEVFLPRDLIDTEIDRWEISESIPNPMVEKTILGTEYPIRLRSLERLNCGYLARYLSDWYKSWEKVKSVLHDKPSQELFEHLQEMENFNWKLLKISLKEKIGIKITCAPPRTKIKELFEAILKATTPIAIWTRCDIPNLDQVTAIDEVLSFKPLCHLCESVRQKREQADAQTEEHLGFHLALLWEDPYRLTPNVMLQLTTPGQ
;
A
#
# COMPACT_ATOMS: atom_id res chain seq x y z
N MET A 1 41.25 36.30 -14.61
CA MET A 1 40.01 36.66 -13.88
C MET A 1 38.96 36.88 -14.95
N ALA A 2 38.20 35.83 -15.25
CA ALA A 2 37.11 35.88 -16.23
C ALA A 2 35.79 35.93 -15.44
N ASP A 3 34.88 36.78 -15.87
CA ASP A 3 33.61 37.14 -15.24
C ASP A 3 32.84 35.93 -14.75
N GLN A 4 32.56 35.93 -13.45
CA GLN A 4 31.67 34.99 -12.81
C GLN A 4 30.30 35.64 -12.79
N ASP A 5 29.63 35.62 -13.94
CA ASP A 5 28.25 36.09 -14.04
C ASP A 5 27.38 35.25 -13.10
N ASN A 6 26.67 35.94 -12.20
CA ASN A 6 25.80 35.31 -11.23
C ASN A 6 24.69 34.59 -12.00
N LEU A 7 24.40 33.33 -11.65
CA LEU A 7 23.38 32.51 -12.30
C LEU A 7 22.01 33.21 -12.36
N ASN A 8 21.74 34.09 -11.40
CA ASN A 8 20.56 34.96 -11.40
C ASN A 8 20.51 35.92 -12.60
N ASP A 9 21.63 36.46 -13.02
CA ASP A 9 21.70 37.40 -14.16
C ASP A 9 21.50 36.66 -15.48
N ILE A 10 21.96 35.42 -15.58
CA ILE A 10 21.69 34.52 -16.71
C ILE A 10 20.19 34.25 -16.83
N ILE A 11 19.53 33.92 -15.71
CA ILE A 11 18.08 33.65 -15.69
C ILE A 11 17.29 34.90 -16.07
N GLU A 12 17.68 36.08 -15.58
CA GLU A 12 17.04 37.36 -15.95
C GLU A 12 17.18 37.69 -17.43
N ARG A 13 18.35 37.43 -18.04
CA ARG A 13 18.55 37.61 -19.49
C ARG A 13 17.71 36.63 -20.31
N ILE A 14 17.57 35.39 -19.84
CA ILE A 14 16.70 34.36 -20.43
C ILE A 14 15.23 34.77 -20.36
N LEU A 15 14.75 35.24 -19.21
CA LEU A 15 13.38 35.72 -19.03
C LEU A 15 13.03 36.88 -19.96
N LYS A 16 14.02 37.74 -20.26
CA LYS A 16 13.90 38.87 -21.18
C LYS A 16 14.10 38.49 -22.65
N GLY A 17 14.44 37.23 -22.96
CA GLY A 17 14.69 36.74 -24.31
C GLY A 17 15.95 37.30 -24.98
N ILE A 18 16.94 37.74 -24.18
CA ILE A 18 18.18 38.38 -24.63
C ILE A 18 19.43 37.56 -24.29
N GLN A 19 19.27 36.27 -24.00
CA GLN A 19 20.35 35.35 -23.65
C GLN A 19 21.34 35.11 -24.80
N THR A 20 22.58 34.82 -24.45
CA THR A 20 23.67 34.43 -25.36
C THR A 20 23.91 32.91 -25.33
N GLU A 21 24.69 32.37 -26.27
CA GLU A 21 25.05 30.94 -26.24
C GLU A 21 25.95 30.59 -25.03
N ASP A 22 26.81 31.52 -24.60
CA ASP A 22 27.63 31.36 -23.40
C ASP A 22 26.74 31.25 -22.15
N ASP A 23 25.63 32.00 -22.08
CA ASP A 23 24.64 31.90 -21.00
C ASP A 23 24.02 30.49 -20.92
N ILE A 24 23.71 29.90 -22.07
CA ILE A 24 23.12 28.55 -22.16
C ILE A 24 24.15 27.50 -21.74
N GLU A 25 25.41 27.63 -22.16
CA GLU A 25 26.45 26.68 -21.79
C GLU A 25 26.79 26.75 -20.30
N GLN A 26 26.81 27.95 -19.71
CA GLN A 26 27.03 28.14 -18.28
C GLN A 26 25.86 27.61 -17.44
N LEU A 27 24.61 27.76 -17.91
CA LEU A 27 23.44 27.15 -17.28
C LEU A 27 23.51 25.61 -17.31
N ARG A 28 23.96 25.02 -18.42
CA ARG A 28 24.14 23.56 -18.54
C ARG A 28 25.15 23.01 -17.54
N ARG A 29 26.26 23.72 -17.31
CA ARG A 29 27.31 23.28 -16.36
C ARG A 29 26.85 23.35 -14.90
N SER A 30 25.89 24.22 -14.59
CA SER A 30 25.39 24.43 -13.23
C SER A 30 24.25 23.47 -12.84
N LEU A 31 23.75 22.64 -13.77
CA LEU A 31 22.63 21.70 -13.55
C LEU A 31 23.11 20.25 -13.49
N THR A 32 22.69 19.50 -12.46
CA THR A 32 22.94 18.05 -12.31
C THR A 32 21.66 17.30 -11.93
N ILE A 33 21.59 16.01 -12.29
CA ILE A 33 20.47 15.13 -11.92
C ILE A 33 20.94 14.22 -10.78
N VAL A 34 20.26 14.28 -9.65
CA VAL A 34 20.46 13.39 -8.50
C VAL A 34 19.10 12.76 -8.19
N GLU A 35 19.04 11.43 -8.18
CA GLU A 35 17.81 10.66 -7.88
C GLU A 35 16.58 11.05 -8.72
N GLY A 36 16.79 11.47 -9.97
CA GLY A 36 15.71 11.88 -10.88
C GLY A 36 15.20 13.32 -10.67
N VAL A 37 15.75 14.05 -9.69
CA VAL A 37 15.41 15.45 -9.42
C VAL A 37 16.49 16.37 -9.99
N LEU A 38 16.06 17.46 -10.66
CA LEU A 38 16.97 18.47 -11.20
C LEU A 38 17.50 19.36 -10.07
N GLN A 39 18.82 19.36 -9.89
CA GLN A 39 19.53 20.13 -8.87
C GLN A 39 20.45 21.16 -9.52
N LEU A 40 20.49 22.35 -8.92
CA LEU A 40 21.47 23.37 -9.27
C LEU A 40 22.65 23.29 -8.30
N VAL A 41 23.85 23.06 -8.82
CA VAL A 41 25.08 22.96 -8.03
C VAL A 41 25.81 24.29 -8.12
N SER A 42 25.78 25.06 -7.02
CA SER A 42 26.68 26.20 -6.86
C SER A 42 28.07 25.70 -6.42
N GLN A 43 29.13 26.25 -7.01
CA GLN A 43 30.52 25.90 -6.66
C GLN A 43 30.93 26.35 -5.25
N ASP A 44 30.12 27.14 -4.57
CA ASP A 44 30.43 27.68 -3.24
C ASP A 44 29.93 26.79 -2.09
N GLY A 45 29.37 25.61 -2.38
CA GLY A 45 29.11 24.56 -1.38
C GLY A 45 27.99 24.83 -0.36
N GLU A 46 27.40 26.03 -0.34
CA GLU A 46 26.40 26.39 0.69
C GLU A 46 24.94 26.13 0.31
N PHE A 47 24.59 25.87 -0.96
CA PHE A 47 23.19 25.64 -1.35
C PHE A 47 23.03 24.61 -2.48
N ASN A 48 22.46 23.44 -2.16
CA ASN A 48 21.82 22.56 -3.14
C ASN A 48 20.36 23.01 -3.29
N THR A 49 20.06 23.79 -4.33
CA THR A 49 18.67 24.23 -4.56
C THR A 49 18.01 23.25 -5.54
N ASN A 50 17.04 22.47 -5.05
CA ASN A 50 16.20 21.62 -5.90
C ASN A 50 15.33 22.52 -6.78
N ILE A 51 15.51 22.49 -8.09
CA ILE A 51 14.61 23.19 -9.03
C ILE A 51 13.23 22.51 -9.06
N GLY A 52 13.14 21.28 -8.54
CA GLY A 52 11.92 20.48 -8.51
C GLY A 52 11.01 20.68 -7.30
N GLN A 53 11.37 21.47 -6.27
CA GLN A 53 10.52 21.61 -5.09
C GLN A 53 9.43 22.67 -5.34
N ILE A 54 8.40 22.27 -6.10
CA ILE A 54 7.20 23.06 -6.32
C ILE A 54 6.30 22.89 -5.10
N THR A 55 6.48 23.73 -4.10
CA THR A 55 5.46 23.92 -3.05
C THR A 55 4.59 25.10 -3.48
N GLY A 56 3.37 24.83 -3.96
CA GLY A 56 2.38 25.89 -4.23
C GLY A 56 2.49 26.63 -5.58
N GLY A 57 3.38 26.23 -6.49
CA GLY A 57 3.52 26.84 -7.82
C GLY A 57 4.68 27.83 -7.99
N ASP A 58 5.49 27.99 -6.95
CA ASP A 58 6.65 28.89 -6.92
C ASP A 58 7.96 28.14 -7.22
N ILE A 59 8.94 28.84 -7.80
CA ILE A 59 10.29 28.33 -8.05
C ILE A 59 11.29 29.18 -7.27
N HIS A 60 12.08 28.53 -6.42
CA HIS A 60 13.15 29.17 -5.65
C HIS A 60 14.50 28.95 -6.32
N ILE A 61 15.23 30.02 -6.60
CA ILE A 61 16.61 29.97 -7.11
C ILE A 61 17.43 30.97 -6.31
N GLY A 62 18.36 30.46 -5.49
CA GLY A 62 19.08 31.26 -4.52
C GLY A 62 18.13 31.93 -3.51
N ASP A 63 18.29 33.23 -3.35
CA ASP A 63 17.50 34.11 -2.49
C ASP A 63 16.19 34.63 -3.14
N ARG A 64 15.90 34.21 -4.39
CA ARG A 64 14.75 34.70 -5.16
C ARG A 64 13.65 33.64 -5.31
N THR A 65 12.42 34.12 -5.32
CA THR A 65 11.20 33.33 -5.55
C THR A 65 10.50 33.83 -6.80
N TYR A 66 10.34 32.96 -7.79
CA TYR A 66 9.62 33.23 -9.03
C TYR A 66 8.23 32.60 -8.92
N GLN A 67 7.19 33.36 -9.27
CA GLN A 67 5.80 32.93 -9.13
C GLN A 67 5.04 33.09 -10.46
N GLY A 68 3.96 32.32 -10.64
CA GLY A 68 3.03 32.49 -11.77
C GLY A 68 3.67 32.28 -13.14
N ALA A 69 3.50 33.26 -14.05
CA ALA A 69 3.96 33.14 -15.44
C ALA A 69 5.48 33.03 -15.57
N ASP A 70 6.23 33.64 -14.66
CA ASP A 70 7.70 33.61 -14.65
C ASP A 70 8.19 32.20 -14.26
N ALA A 71 7.55 31.57 -13.28
CA ALA A 71 7.84 30.19 -12.89
C ALA A 71 7.58 29.20 -14.04
N ALA A 72 6.45 29.33 -14.72
CA ALA A 72 6.11 28.49 -15.86
C ALA A 72 7.11 28.67 -17.03
N THR A 73 7.55 29.91 -17.26
CA THR A 73 8.51 30.24 -18.31
C THR A 73 9.90 29.65 -18.02
N ILE A 74 10.38 29.76 -16.78
CA ILE A 74 11.64 29.15 -16.34
C ILE A 74 11.60 27.63 -16.51
N GLN A 75 10.50 26.99 -16.10
CA GLN A 75 10.32 25.54 -16.30
C GLN A 75 10.38 25.12 -17.76
N GLN A 76 9.70 25.85 -18.64
CA GLN A 76 9.67 25.49 -20.06
C GLN A 76 11.06 25.61 -20.70
N ILE A 77 11.83 26.62 -20.30
CA ILE A 77 13.17 26.85 -20.83
C ILE A 77 14.16 25.78 -20.35
N VAL A 78 14.12 25.44 -19.05
CA VAL A 78 14.95 24.36 -18.50
C VAL A 78 14.65 23.02 -19.19
N ARG A 79 13.37 22.73 -19.49
CA ARG A 79 12.98 21.54 -20.27
C ARG A 79 13.51 21.58 -21.70
N ASN A 80 13.40 22.73 -22.38
CA ASN A 80 13.85 22.87 -23.77
C ASN A 80 15.36 22.67 -23.90
N VAL A 81 16.16 23.25 -22.98
CA VAL A 81 17.63 23.11 -22.96
C VAL A 81 18.05 21.63 -22.78
N PHE A 82 17.24 20.82 -22.09
CA PHE A 82 17.47 19.39 -21.87
C PHE A 82 17.02 18.48 -23.03
N GLN A 83 15.93 18.84 -23.71
CA GLN A 83 15.45 18.09 -24.88
C GLN A 83 16.42 18.18 -26.06
N GLU A 84 17.11 19.32 -26.22
CA GLU A 84 18.13 19.48 -27.27
C GLU A 84 19.42 18.69 -26.99
N THR A 85 19.80 18.52 -25.72
CA THR A 85 20.98 17.72 -25.33
C THR A 85 20.75 16.22 -25.52
N SER A 86 19.53 15.75 -25.32
CA SER A 86 19.14 14.34 -25.56
C SER A 86 19.18 13.96 -27.05
N ARG A 87 18.99 14.93 -27.96
CA ARG A 87 19.12 14.72 -29.42
C ARG A 87 20.55 14.62 -29.90
N MET A 88 21.52 15.15 -29.14
CA MET A 88 22.95 15.05 -29.50
C MET A 88 23.55 13.67 -29.19
N HIS A 89 22.95 12.87 -28.31
CA HIS A 89 23.46 11.53 -27.93
C HIS A 89 22.99 10.38 -28.85
N GLN A 90 22.18 10.67 -29.89
CA GLN A 90 21.76 9.64 -30.86
C GLN A 90 22.58 9.64 -32.17
N ASN A 91 23.57 10.52 -32.30
CA ASN A 91 24.43 10.61 -33.49
C ASN A 91 25.91 10.43 -33.16
N THR A 92 26.29 9.24 -32.71
CA THR A 92 27.66 8.74 -32.87
C THR A 92 27.61 7.31 -33.42
N GLN A 93 27.89 7.20 -34.72
CA GLN A 93 28.14 5.94 -35.41
C GLN A 93 29.46 5.31 -34.92
N GLY A 94 29.44 4.02 -34.62
CA GLY A 94 30.66 3.22 -34.39
C GLY A 94 30.32 1.96 -33.59
N GLY A 95 30.38 0.80 -34.24
CA GLY A 95 29.67 -0.40 -33.81
C GLY A 95 30.31 -1.22 -32.69
N ASP A 96 29.50 -2.12 -32.11
CA ASP A 96 29.84 -3.54 -32.05
C ASP A 96 28.58 -4.40 -31.88
N ALA A 97 28.59 -5.57 -32.49
CA ALA A 97 27.42 -6.43 -32.68
C ALA A 97 27.18 -7.34 -31.45
N ALA A 98 26.55 -6.82 -30.40
CA ALA A 98 26.05 -7.66 -29.29
C ALA A 98 24.72 -7.17 -28.64
N ALA A 99 24.12 -6.07 -29.11
CA ALA A 99 22.94 -5.47 -28.48
C ALA A 99 21.58 -5.78 -29.16
N ARG A 100 21.53 -6.63 -30.20
CA ARG A 100 20.30 -6.80 -31.02
C ARG A 100 19.28 -7.84 -30.51
N ASP A 101 19.53 -8.52 -29.38
CA ASP A 101 18.60 -9.53 -28.86
C ASP A 101 17.79 -9.09 -27.63
N ILE A 102 18.09 -7.92 -27.07
CA ILE A 102 17.35 -7.40 -25.91
C ILE A 102 16.20 -6.47 -26.33
N ASP A 103 16.29 -5.85 -27.51
CA ASP A 103 15.41 -4.74 -27.89
C ASP A 103 14.19 -5.14 -28.75
N LYS A 104 13.88 -6.44 -28.87
CA LYS A 104 12.66 -6.93 -29.52
C LYS A 104 11.58 -7.43 -28.57
N ARG A 105 11.84 -7.48 -27.26
CA ARG A 105 10.83 -7.88 -26.26
C ARG A 105 10.01 -6.72 -25.70
N ILE A 106 10.41 -5.47 -25.92
CA ILE A 106 9.77 -4.31 -25.29
C ILE A 106 8.65 -3.70 -26.16
N THR A 107 8.43 -4.18 -27.39
CA THR A 107 7.49 -3.50 -28.32
C THR A 107 6.22 -4.27 -28.70
N TYR A 108 5.91 -5.44 -28.13
CA TYR A 108 4.60 -6.08 -28.36
C TYR A 108 4.13 -6.95 -27.18
N GLU A 109 3.68 -6.32 -26.10
CA GLU A 109 2.66 -6.89 -25.19
C GLU A 109 1.59 -5.85 -24.79
N ASN A 110 1.31 -4.88 -25.68
CA ASN A 110 0.10 -4.05 -25.62
C ASN A 110 -1.12 -4.76 -26.27
N CYS A 111 -1.30 -6.05 -25.97
CA CYS A 111 -2.50 -6.80 -26.36
C CYS A 111 -3.35 -7.12 -25.12
N THR A 112 -4.31 -6.22 -24.87
CA THR A 112 -5.69 -6.48 -24.42
C THR A 112 -5.90 -7.35 -23.17
N PHE A 113 -5.70 -6.74 -22.01
CA PHE A 113 -6.25 -7.15 -20.70
C PHE A 113 -7.77 -7.45 -20.74
N ILE A 114 -8.52 -6.74 -21.59
CA ILE A 114 -9.98 -6.94 -21.80
C ILE A 114 -10.32 -8.33 -22.37
N GLN A 115 -9.42 -8.98 -23.12
CA GLN A 115 -9.69 -10.32 -23.68
C GLN A 115 -9.38 -11.46 -22.70
N PHE A 116 -8.58 -11.22 -21.66
CA PHE A 116 -8.28 -12.24 -20.64
C PHE A 116 -9.37 -12.30 -19.56
N LEU A 117 -10.01 -11.17 -19.23
CA LEU A 117 -11.17 -11.13 -18.33
C LEU A 117 -12.46 -11.71 -18.97
N ALA A 118 -12.56 -11.68 -20.30
CA ALA A 118 -13.72 -12.20 -21.03
C ALA A 118 -13.82 -13.74 -21.08
N LYS A 119 -12.79 -14.48 -20.66
CA LYS A 119 -12.76 -15.95 -20.77
C LYS A 119 -13.17 -16.71 -19.51
N ASP A 120 -13.21 -16.06 -18.34
CA ASP A 120 -13.48 -16.73 -17.06
C ASP A 120 -14.84 -16.37 -16.42
N SER A 121 -15.72 -15.68 -17.15
CA SER A 121 -17.11 -15.42 -16.74
C SER A 121 -18.01 -16.64 -16.95
N ASN A 122 -17.81 -17.67 -16.13
CA ASN A 122 -18.77 -18.78 -15.98
C ASN A 122 -19.05 -19.13 -14.50
N LEU A 123 -19.06 -18.13 -13.61
CA LEU A 123 -19.48 -18.28 -12.22
C LEU A 123 -20.39 -17.12 -11.77
N GLY A 124 -21.70 -17.38 -11.68
CA GLY A 124 -22.66 -16.61 -10.86
C GLY A 124 -23.45 -15.46 -11.52
N ASN A 125 -24.29 -15.77 -12.52
CA ASN A 125 -25.19 -14.84 -13.24
C ASN A 125 -26.36 -14.27 -12.41
N SER A 126 -26.14 -13.51 -11.33
CA SER A 126 -27.28 -12.87 -10.62
C SER A 126 -27.11 -11.40 -10.28
N SER A 127 -25.88 -10.90 -10.14
CA SER A 127 -25.62 -9.45 -10.01
C SER A 127 -25.34 -8.76 -11.35
N GLN A 128 -24.82 -9.50 -12.34
CA GLN A 128 -24.40 -8.99 -13.66
C GLN A 128 -25.54 -8.54 -14.59
N ASN A 129 -26.80 -8.75 -14.20
CA ASN A 129 -27.97 -8.43 -15.04
C ASN A 129 -28.72 -7.18 -14.59
N LEU A 130 -28.61 -6.71 -13.34
CA LEU A 130 -29.50 -5.66 -12.83
C LEU A 130 -29.20 -4.28 -13.42
N LEU A 131 -27.93 -3.92 -13.56
CA LEU A 131 -27.57 -2.66 -14.21
C LEU A 131 -27.78 -2.74 -15.72
N ASN A 132 -27.48 -3.88 -16.35
CA ASN A 132 -27.64 -4.05 -17.79
C ASN A 132 -29.13 -4.12 -18.23
N GLU A 133 -30.04 -4.53 -17.33
CA GLU A 133 -31.49 -4.54 -17.57
C GLU A 133 -32.18 -3.23 -17.13
N SER A 134 -31.46 -2.31 -16.47
CA SER A 134 -32.03 -1.04 -16.01
C SER A 134 -32.19 -0.04 -17.16
N ASP A 135 -33.33 0.65 -17.19
CA ASP A 135 -33.63 1.66 -18.21
C ASP A 135 -33.00 3.02 -17.85
N PHE A 136 -31.89 3.36 -18.53
CA PHE A 136 -31.22 4.66 -18.42
C PHE A 136 -31.66 5.68 -19.48
N SER A 137 -32.68 5.37 -20.30
CA SER A 137 -33.10 6.24 -21.41
C SER A 137 -33.58 7.64 -20.99
N GLY A 138 -33.99 7.80 -19.73
CA GLY A 138 -34.40 9.07 -19.12
C GLY A 138 -33.28 9.89 -18.46
N ILE A 139 -32.01 9.49 -18.60
CA ILE A 139 -30.86 10.14 -17.96
C ILE A 139 -29.92 10.69 -19.03
N SER A 140 -29.41 11.92 -18.82
CA SER A 140 -28.48 12.53 -19.77
C SER A 140 -27.17 11.75 -19.86
N GLN A 141 -26.60 11.67 -21.06
CA GLN A 141 -25.29 11.02 -21.26
C GLN A 141 -24.17 11.71 -20.48
N GLU A 142 -24.28 13.01 -20.24
CA GLU A 142 -23.35 13.77 -19.41
C GLU A 142 -23.41 13.35 -17.95
N SER A 143 -24.62 13.15 -17.40
CA SER A 143 -24.82 12.63 -16.04
C SER A 143 -24.26 11.22 -15.88
N ILE A 144 -24.50 10.35 -16.87
CA ILE A 144 -23.96 8.97 -16.90
C ILE A 144 -22.43 9.00 -16.97
N GLN A 145 -21.87 9.85 -17.83
CA GLN A 145 -20.42 9.98 -17.99
C GLN A 145 -19.75 10.52 -16.73
N GLN A 146 -20.37 11.51 -16.07
CA GLN A 146 -19.85 12.09 -14.84
C GLN A 146 -19.91 11.07 -13.69
N ALA A 147 -21.06 10.44 -13.47
CA ALA A 147 -21.22 9.41 -12.44
C ALA A 147 -20.28 8.23 -12.68
N TYR A 148 -20.04 7.86 -13.95
CA TYR A 148 -19.06 6.85 -14.32
C TYR A 148 -17.66 7.25 -13.88
N GLN A 149 -17.17 8.43 -14.28
CA GLN A 149 -15.83 8.90 -13.89
C GLN A 149 -15.66 9.01 -12.37
N ASP A 150 -16.69 9.52 -11.67
CA ASP A 150 -16.66 9.72 -10.22
C ASP A 150 -16.74 8.41 -9.41
N SER A 151 -17.09 7.31 -10.07
CA SER A 151 -17.20 5.97 -9.47
C SER A 151 -15.99 5.11 -9.74
N LEU A 152 -15.16 5.48 -10.71
CA LEU A 152 -13.95 4.76 -11.02
C LEU A 152 -12.81 5.08 -10.03
N PRO A 153 -11.82 4.19 -9.89
CA PRO A 153 -10.62 4.46 -9.11
C PRO A 153 -9.87 5.72 -9.58
N PRO A 154 -9.10 6.42 -8.71
CA PRO A 154 -8.35 7.62 -9.08
C PRO A 154 -7.33 7.41 -10.22
N ASP A 155 -6.88 6.17 -10.41
CA ASP A 155 -5.95 5.73 -11.45
C ASP A 155 -6.67 5.33 -12.75
N ALA A 156 -8.00 5.39 -12.83
CA ALA A 156 -8.82 5.05 -14.01
C ALA A 156 -8.34 5.68 -15.33
N SER A 157 -7.80 6.90 -15.25
CA SER A 157 -7.26 7.65 -16.39
C SER A 157 -6.01 7.00 -17.02
N VAL A 158 -5.27 6.18 -16.25
CA VAL A 158 -4.09 5.45 -16.71
C VAL A 158 -4.47 4.25 -17.60
N TRP A 159 -5.70 3.76 -17.47
CA TRP A 159 -6.16 2.52 -18.10
C TRP A 159 -6.82 2.72 -19.47
N ASN A 160 -6.80 3.94 -20.04
CA ASN A 160 -7.42 4.29 -21.33
C ASN A 160 -8.88 3.77 -21.47
N LEU A 161 -9.67 3.89 -20.39
CA LEU A 161 -11.08 3.48 -20.33
C LEU A 161 -12.01 4.49 -21.04
N GLU A 162 -11.60 5.03 -22.19
CA GLU A 162 -12.43 5.90 -23.03
C GLU A 162 -13.56 5.09 -23.67
N VAL A 163 -14.61 4.88 -22.89
CA VAL A 163 -15.78 4.12 -23.27
C VAL A 163 -16.88 5.08 -23.72
N LYS A 164 -17.30 4.94 -24.98
CA LYS A 164 -18.28 5.84 -25.62
C LYS A 164 -19.73 5.39 -25.39
N ASP A 165 -19.96 4.11 -25.12
CA ASP A 165 -21.29 3.53 -24.97
C ASP A 165 -21.68 3.31 -23.50
N THR A 166 -22.94 3.56 -23.16
CA THR A 166 -23.47 3.38 -21.79
C THR A 166 -23.37 1.93 -21.33
N THR A 167 -23.64 0.95 -22.20
CA THR A 167 -23.58 -0.48 -21.86
C THR A 167 -22.18 -0.90 -21.44
N GLN A 168 -21.17 -0.45 -22.19
CA GLN A 168 -19.78 -0.73 -21.90
C GLN A 168 -19.32 -0.04 -20.59
N ARG A 169 -19.83 1.17 -20.29
CA ARG A 169 -19.57 1.83 -19.00
C ARG A 169 -20.14 1.04 -17.83
N LEU A 170 -21.37 0.53 -17.96
CA LEU A 170 -22.00 -0.28 -16.93
C LEU A 170 -21.24 -1.59 -16.69
N GLN A 171 -20.76 -2.23 -17.76
CA GLN A 171 -19.92 -3.42 -17.65
C GLN A 171 -18.63 -3.15 -16.88
N VAL A 172 -17.92 -2.06 -17.18
CA VAL A 172 -16.70 -1.67 -16.45
C VAL A 172 -17.03 -1.40 -14.97
N ILE A 173 -18.13 -0.69 -14.68
CA ILE A 173 -18.58 -0.44 -13.30
C ILE A 173 -18.87 -1.75 -12.55
N GLU A 174 -19.46 -2.74 -13.21
CA GLU A 174 -19.67 -4.07 -12.62
C GLU A 174 -18.36 -4.82 -12.38
N GLU A 175 -17.41 -4.77 -13.32
CA GLU A 175 -16.07 -5.37 -13.20
C GLU A 175 -15.32 -4.80 -11.98
N PHE A 176 -15.43 -3.49 -11.74
CA PHE A 176 -14.86 -2.83 -10.56
C PHE A 176 -15.71 -2.96 -9.29
N ARG A 177 -16.87 -3.63 -9.36
CA ARG A 177 -17.86 -3.76 -8.26
C ARG A 177 -18.28 -2.40 -7.68
N LYS A 178 -18.40 -1.39 -8.55
CA LYS A 178 -18.76 0.00 -8.21
C LYS A 178 -20.21 0.36 -8.54
N SER A 179 -21.04 -0.65 -8.76
CA SER A 179 -22.45 -0.52 -9.14
C SER A 179 -23.26 0.34 -8.17
N LEU A 180 -23.05 0.17 -6.87
CA LEU A 180 -23.77 0.94 -5.86
C LEU A 180 -23.30 2.40 -5.84
N GLU A 181 -21.99 2.63 -5.87
CA GLU A 181 -21.41 3.97 -5.93
C GLU A 181 -21.86 4.72 -7.18
N PHE A 182 -21.88 4.05 -8.34
CA PHE A 182 -22.38 4.61 -9.60
C PHE A 182 -23.83 5.07 -9.51
N VAL A 183 -24.72 4.23 -8.98
CA VAL A 183 -26.13 4.58 -8.80
C VAL A 183 -26.29 5.72 -7.79
N GLN A 184 -25.51 5.73 -6.70
CA GLN A 184 -25.53 6.80 -5.71
C GLN A 184 -25.07 8.14 -6.29
N ARG A 185 -24.05 8.14 -7.16
CA ARG A 185 -23.59 9.35 -7.87
C ARG A 185 -24.64 9.89 -8.83
N LEU A 186 -25.38 9.01 -9.52
CA LEU A 186 -26.51 9.43 -10.35
C LEU A 186 -27.62 10.07 -9.50
N ILE A 187 -27.99 9.48 -8.36
CA ILE A 187 -29.02 10.05 -7.48
C ILE A 187 -28.67 11.47 -7.02
N GLN A 188 -27.37 11.74 -6.81
CA GLN A 188 -26.86 13.05 -6.39
C GLN A 188 -26.83 14.11 -7.51
N ASP A 189 -27.04 13.73 -8.77
CA ASP A 189 -27.03 14.69 -9.88
C ASP A 189 -28.35 15.47 -9.95
N GLU A 190 -28.28 16.77 -9.66
CA GLU A 190 -29.40 17.70 -9.65
C GLU A 190 -30.11 17.83 -11.03
N ARG A 191 -29.45 17.43 -12.12
CA ARG A 191 -29.97 17.48 -13.49
C ARG A 191 -30.90 16.31 -13.84
N ILE A 192 -30.90 15.24 -13.04
CA ILE A 192 -31.74 14.06 -13.29
C ILE A 192 -33.18 14.32 -12.81
N PRO A 193 -34.21 14.05 -13.63
CA PRO A 193 -35.61 14.20 -13.21
C PRO A 193 -35.95 13.37 -11.96
N GLN A 194 -36.82 13.90 -11.10
CA GLN A 194 -37.18 13.24 -9.84
C GLN A 194 -37.71 11.81 -10.03
N GLU A 195 -38.50 11.57 -11.09
CA GLU A 195 -39.00 10.23 -11.43
C GLU A 195 -37.86 9.22 -11.68
N SER A 196 -36.77 9.65 -12.30
CA SER A 196 -35.59 8.82 -12.54
C SER A 196 -34.78 8.61 -11.24
N ARG A 197 -34.72 9.60 -10.35
CA ARG A 197 -34.08 9.44 -9.03
C ARG A 197 -34.80 8.46 -8.12
N ASP A 198 -36.13 8.44 -8.16
CA ASP A 198 -36.93 7.51 -7.37
C ASP A 198 -36.68 6.06 -7.83
N LYS A 199 -36.58 5.85 -9.16
CA LYS A 199 -36.20 4.55 -9.75
C LYS A 199 -34.78 4.13 -9.38
N LEU A 200 -33.81 5.06 -9.45
CA LEU A 200 -32.43 4.81 -9.04
C LEU A 200 -32.31 4.51 -7.54
N SER A 201 -33.13 5.16 -6.71
CA SER A 201 -33.15 4.91 -5.26
C SER A 201 -33.64 3.51 -4.93
N ALA A 202 -34.70 3.05 -5.60
CA ALA A 202 -35.17 1.67 -5.49
C ALA A 202 -34.12 0.65 -5.96
N LEU A 203 -33.40 0.96 -7.05
CA LEU A 203 -32.29 0.13 -7.54
C LEU A 203 -31.12 0.08 -6.53
N ALA A 204 -30.77 1.22 -5.91
CA ALA A 204 -29.73 1.27 -4.88
C ALA A 204 -30.09 0.44 -3.64
N GLU A 205 -31.36 0.47 -3.22
CA GLU A 205 -31.88 -0.36 -2.13
C GLU A 205 -31.81 -1.86 -2.47
N GLU A 206 -32.15 -2.26 -3.70
CA GLU A 206 -32.05 -3.66 -4.14
C GLU A 206 -30.59 -4.15 -4.20
N LEU A 207 -29.68 -3.31 -4.72
CA LEU A 207 -28.25 -3.57 -4.76
C LEU A 207 -27.66 -3.68 -3.34
N ALA A 208 -28.10 -2.84 -2.40
CA ALA A 208 -27.68 -2.89 -1.00
C ALA A 208 -28.24 -4.12 -0.26
N ALA A 209 -29.50 -4.50 -0.50
CA ALA A 209 -30.14 -5.65 0.12
C ALA A 209 -29.49 -6.99 -0.29
N LYS A 210 -29.04 -7.12 -1.54
CA LYS A 210 -28.34 -8.33 -2.02
C LYS A 210 -26.93 -8.47 -1.46
N LYS A 211 -26.28 -7.37 -1.02
CA LYS A 211 -25.00 -7.43 -0.27
C LYS A 211 -25.16 -8.07 1.12
N HIS A 212 -26.39 -8.22 1.62
CA HIS A 212 -26.71 -8.74 2.95
C HIS A 212 -27.52 -10.06 2.96
N SER A 213 -27.78 -10.63 1.78
CA SER A 213 -28.53 -11.88 1.62
C SER A 213 -27.61 -13.04 1.24
N GLY A 214 -26.75 -13.45 2.17
CA GLY A 214 -26.10 -14.76 2.17
C GLY A 214 -26.87 -15.75 3.04
N ASP A 215 -27.63 -16.63 2.40
CA ASP A 215 -28.11 -17.94 2.83
C ASP A 215 -28.65 -18.12 4.28
N LYS A 216 -29.97 -17.99 4.44
CA LYS A 216 -30.70 -18.37 5.67
C LYS A 216 -31.10 -19.85 5.63
N THR A 217 -30.20 -20.76 6.00
CA THR A 217 -30.58 -22.05 6.62
C THR A 217 -29.49 -22.61 7.55
N LYS A 218 -29.54 -22.31 8.87
CA LYS A 218 -29.15 -23.21 9.99
C LYS A 218 -29.44 -22.61 11.38
N PRO A 219 -29.60 -23.45 12.42
CA PRO A 219 -30.20 -23.11 13.73
C PRO A 219 -29.18 -22.45 14.70
N PRO A 220 -29.59 -22.04 15.92
CA PRO A 220 -29.02 -20.88 16.58
C PRO A 220 -27.67 -21.20 17.24
N THR A 221 -26.63 -20.52 16.77
CA THR A 221 -25.43 -20.28 17.59
C THR A 221 -25.09 -18.80 17.43
N ASN A 222 -25.43 -18.04 18.46
CA ASN A 222 -25.21 -16.60 18.58
C ASN A 222 -23.71 -16.28 18.56
N PHE A 223 -23.09 -16.01 17.39
CA PHE A 223 -21.83 -15.25 17.30
C PHE A 223 -21.66 -14.49 15.97
N LEU A 224 -22.65 -14.49 15.07
CA LEU A 224 -22.58 -13.79 13.79
C LEU A 224 -23.24 -12.41 13.89
N SER A 225 -22.47 -11.44 14.37
CA SER A 225 -22.57 -10.01 14.01
C SER A 225 -21.43 -9.27 14.70
N ASN A 226 -20.62 -8.52 13.95
CA ASN A 226 -20.03 -7.32 14.54
C ASN A 226 -21.21 -6.56 15.16
N PRO A 227 -21.21 -6.24 16.46
CA PRO A 227 -22.30 -5.47 17.03
C PRO A 227 -22.41 -4.18 16.21
N GLN A 228 -23.58 -3.94 15.61
CA GLN A 228 -23.83 -2.79 14.73
C GLN A 228 -23.18 -1.53 15.32
N GLY A 229 -22.23 -0.95 14.57
CA GLY A 229 -21.52 0.27 14.96
C GLY A 229 -20.14 0.11 15.63
N GLN A 230 -19.54 -1.09 15.63
CA GLN A 230 -18.13 -1.25 16.01
C GLN A 230 -17.21 -0.95 14.82
N LEU A 231 -16.31 0.03 14.97
CA LEU A 231 -15.35 0.43 13.95
C LEU A 231 -14.16 -0.53 13.90
N GLU A 232 -13.69 -0.86 12.71
CA GLU A 232 -12.38 -1.50 12.54
C GLU A 232 -11.31 -0.42 12.41
N SER A 233 -10.51 -0.25 13.47
CA SER A 233 -9.45 0.75 13.56
C SER A 233 -8.09 0.11 13.41
N TYR A 234 -7.13 0.86 12.86
CA TYR A 234 -5.78 0.36 12.59
C TYR A 234 -4.72 1.35 13.06
N LEU A 235 -3.78 0.89 13.89
CA LEU A 235 -2.51 1.57 14.11
C LEU A 235 -1.50 0.96 13.14
N ILE A 236 -1.03 1.75 12.19
CA ILE A 236 -0.02 1.33 11.21
C ILE A 236 1.28 2.02 11.57
N ALA A 237 2.36 1.26 11.72
CA ALA A 237 3.70 1.80 11.97
C ALA A 237 4.73 1.24 10.96
N THR A 238 5.67 2.06 10.50
CA THR A 238 6.89 1.60 9.83
C THR A 238 8.08 1.74 10.74
N ILE A 239 9.05 0.84 10.57
CA ILE A 239 10.35 0.88 11.23
C ILE A 239 11.38 0.74 10.13
N GLU A 240 12.14 1.78 9.84
CA GLU A 240 13.06 1.84 8.71
C GLU A 240 14.48 2.04 9.26
N ARG A 241 15.48 1.36 8.68
CA ARG A 241 16.88 1.62 9.07
C ARG A 241 17.35 2.91 8.43
N CYS A 242 18.06 3.74 9.18
CA CYS A 242 18.76 4.89 8.61
C CYS A 242 20.07 4.41 7.95
N ASP A 243 20.33 4.84 6.71
CA ASP A 243 21.46 4.34 5.91
C ASP A 243 22.84 4.69 6.50
N ASP A 244 22.93 5.73 7.32
CA ASP A 244 24.19 6.26 7.85
C ASP A 244 24.61 5.65 9.21
N ASP A 245 23.69 5.01 9.93
CA ASP A 245 23.94 4.47 11.28
C ASP A 245 23.05 3.24 11.53
N ASN A 246 23.67 2.05 11.57
CA ASN A 246 22.98 0.78 11.84
C ASN A 246 22.31 0.70 13.23
N GLU A 247 22.53 1.69 14.10
CA GLU A 247 21.88 1.81 15.40
C GLU A 247 20.59 2.65 15.39
N GLN A 248 20.31 3.38 14.31
CA GLN A 248 19.17 4.30 14.23
C GLN A 248 18.06 3.80 13.31
N PHE A 249 16.84 4.07 13.74
CA PHE A 249 15.61 3.70 13.07
C PHE A 249 14.71 4.92 12.92
N LEU A 250 14.16 5.08 11.73
CA LEU A 250 13.12 6.03 11.42
C LEU A 250 11.76 5.35 11.60
N MET A 251 10.93 5.87 12.49
CA MET A 251 9.57 5.36 12.71
C MET A 251 8.52 6.34 12.20
N ASN A 252 7.60 5.85 11.38
CA ASN A 252 6.39 6.56 11.01
C ASN A 252 5.18 5.82 11.56
N ALA A 253 4.10 6.55 11.89
CA ALA A 253 2.88 5.93 12.34
C ALA A 253 1.62 6.71 11.95
N TRP A 254 0.55 5.97 11.66
CA TRP A 254 -0.76 6.50 11.30
C TRP A 254 -1.87 5.71 11.97
N LEU A 255 -2.97 6.41 12.28
CA LEU A 255 -4.21 5.81 12.73
C LEU A 255 -5.25 5.88 11.61
N ILE A 256 -5.90 4.75 11.34
CA ILE A 256 -7.18 4.68 10.64
C ILE A 256 -8.25 4.46 11.70
N ILE A 257 -9.19 5.40 11.85
CA ILE A 257 -10.29 5.25 12.82
C ILE A 257 -11.34 4.26 12.30
N ASP A 258 -11.64 4.33 11.00
CA ASP A 258 -12.65 3.50 10.36
C ASP A 258 -12.18 3.11 8.96
N ASP A 259 -11.96 1.81 8.76
CA ASP A 259 -11.52 1.25 7.48
C ASP A 259 -12.66 0.91 6.52
N SER A 260 -13.91 1.30 6.85
CA SER A 260 -15.03 1.24 5.89
C SER A 260 -14.92 2.29 4.77
N LEU A 261 -14.07 3.31 4.96
CA LEU A 261 -13.77 4.32 3.96
C LEU A 261 -13.04 3.74 2.75
N PRO A 262 -13.19 4.33 1.54
CA PRO A 262 -12.56 3.82 0.33
C PRO A 262 -11.06 3.61 0.49
N VAL A 263 -10.56 2.47 -0.04
CA VAL A 263 -9.17 2.01 0.07
C VAL A 263 -8.14 3.11 -0.27
N ASN A 264 -8.42 3.95 -1.27
CA ASN A 264 -7.50 4.97 -1.78
C ASN A 264 -7.67 6.37 -1.14
N SER A 265 -8.39 6.47 -0.02
CA SER A 265 -8.65 7.75 0.64
C SER A 265 -7.52 8.13 1.61
N LEU A 266 -6.59 8.99 1.19
CA LEU A 266 -5.53 9.50 2.08
C LEU A 266 -6.09 10.21 3.33
N SER A 267 -7.27 10.80 3.24
CA SER A 267 -7.96 11.46 4.36
C SER A 267 -8.37 10.51 5.49
N LYS A 268 -8.33 9.19 5.30
CA LYS A 268 -8.62 8.23 6.38
C LYS A 268 -7.47 8.07 7.37
N PHE A 269 -6.26 8.50 6.99
CA PHE A 269 -5.06 8.38 7.81
C PHE A 269 -4.84 9.64 8.65
N ILE A 270 -4.69 9.44 9.95
CA ILE A 270 -4.28 10.46 10.90
C ILE A 270 -2.81 10.20 11.23
N SER A 271 -1.92 11.13 10.84
CA SER A 271 -0.52 11.05 11.26
C SER A 271 -0.42 11.11 12.79
N LEU A 272 0.40 10.24 13.37
CA LEU A 272 0.68 10.19 14.81
C LEU A 272 2.04 10.82 15.17
N LEU A 273 2.67 11.48 14.20
CA LEU A 273 3.84 12.33 14.40
C LEU A 273 3.40 13.71 14.90
N ASP A 274 4.25 14.37 15.69
CA ASP A 274 3.94 15.68 16.25
C ASP A 274 3.94 16.76 15.14
N GLN A 275 2.97 17.68 15.17
CA GLN A 275 2.74 18.68 14.10
C GLN A 275 3.91 19.65 13.89
N ASP A 276 4.78 19.81 14.90
CA ASP A 276 5.92 20.72 14.88
C ASP A 276 7.20 20.08 14.30
N GLU A 277 7.19 18.76 14.04
CA GLU A 277 8.32 18.06 13.44
C GLU A 277 8.24 18.16 11.91
N GLN A 278 9.06 19.05 11.31
CA GLN A 278 9.29 19.07 9.85
C GLN A 278 9.94 17.78 9.32
N GLN A 279 10.19 16.78 10.18
CA GLN A 279 10.85 15.53 9.84
C GLN A 279 9.85 14.47 9.35
N LEU A 280 10.28 13.69 8.35
CA LEU A 280 9.56 12.55 7.79
C LEU A 280 9.63 11.30 8.72
N GLY A 281 9.24 11.46 9.98
CA GLY A 281 9.25 10.38 10.97
C GLY A 281 10.13 10.68 12.18
N ARG A 282 10.01 9.82 13.20
CA ARG A 282 10.72 9.94 14.47
C ARG A 282 11.95 9.03 14.49
N ILE A 283 13.13 9.63 14.64
CA ILE A 283 14.39 8.89 14.76
C ILE A 283 14.54 8.35 16.19
N CYS A 284 14.90 7.08 16.33
CA CYS A 284 15.13 6.43 17.61
C CYS A 284 16.14 5.27 17.50
N LYS A 285 16.68 4.81 18.62
CA LYS A 285 17.50 3.60 18.69
C LYS A 285 16.64 2.34 18.80
N PHE A 286 17.23 1.17 18.50
CA PHE A 286 16.51 -0.11 18.58
C PHE A 286 15.78 -0.34 19.93
N ASN A 287 16.45 -0.04 21.05
CA ASN A 287 15.90 -0.20 22.39
C ASN A 287 14.80 0.82 22.74
N GLU A 288 14.62 1.87 21.95
CA GLU A 288 13.60 2.90 22.12
C GLU A 288 12.36 2.63 21.26
N ILE A 289 12.45 1.74 20.27
CA ILE A 289 11.35 1.42 19.35
C ILE A 289 10.08 1.02 20.11
N GLN A 290 10.21 0.15 21.12
CA GLN A 290 9.06 -0.27 21.94
C GLN A 290 8.39 0.93 22.62
N GLN A 291 9.19 1.84 23.18
CA GLN A 291 8.67 3.05 23.82
C GLN A 291 7.95 3.95 22.80
N GLN A 292 8.48 4.08 21.59
CA GLN A 292 7.85 4.88 20.55
C GLN A 292 6.56 4.26 20.03
N LEU A 293 6.51 2.94 19.82
CA LEU A 293 5.28 2.25 19.46
C LEU A 293 4.20 2.43 20.55
N ASN A 294 4.59 2.37 21.83
CA ASN A 294 3.70 2.66 22.95
C ASN A 294 3.19 4.11 22.95
N ASN A 295 4.02 5.08 22.57
CA ASN A 295 3.59 6.47 22.42
C ASN A 295 2.54 6.62 21.32
N PHE A 296 2.76 5.99 20.15
CA PHE A 296 1.78 5.99 19.06
C PHE A 296 0.47 5.30 19.44
N LEU A 297 0.55 4.18 20.18
CA LEU A 297 -0.62 3.49 20.71
C LEU A 297 -1.40 4.40 21.67
N LYS A 298 -0.73 5.06 22.62
CA LYS A 298 -1.38 6.02 23.54
C LYS A 298 -2.09 7.14 22.79
N THR A 299 -1.44 7.72 21.77
CA THR A 299 -2.05 8.77 20.95
C THR A 299 -3.25 8.21 20.16
N SER A 300 -3.13 7.02 19.60
CA SER A 300 -4.24 6.35 18.90
C SER A 300 -5.45 6.15 19.80
N LEU A 301 -5.24 5.63 21.01
CA LEU A 301 -6.30 5.42 21.99
C LEU A 301 -7.00 6.72 22.38
N LYS A 302 -6.29 7.85 22.47
CA LYS A 302 -6.90 9.17 22.70
C LYS A 302 -7.88 9.56 21.59
N HIS A 303 -7.53 9.31 20.32
CA HIS A 303 -8.45 9.56 19.20
C HIS A 303 -9.67 8.65 19.21
N LEU A 304 -9.54 7.45 19.79
CA LEU A 304 -10.58 6.44 19.87
C LEU A 304 -11.49 6.57 21.11
N ILE A 305 -11.20 7.51 22.02
CA ILE A 305 -12.06 7.79 23.19
C ILE A 305 -13.51 8.05 22.73
N GLY A 306 -14.45 7.40 23.43
CA GLY A 306 -15.88 7.52 23.18
C GLY A 306 -16.40 6.75 21.96
N LYS A 307 -15.54 6.01 21.24
CA LYS A 307 -15.93 5.19 20.09
C LYS A 307 -15.99 3.72 20.49
N ARG A 308 -16.82 2.94 19.80
CA ARG A 308 -16.80 1.47 19.87
C ARG A 308 -15.91 0.99 18.74
N TYR A 309 -14.78 0.37 19.06
CA TYR A 309 -13.79 -0.02 18.06
C TYR A 309 -13.20 -1.40 18.33
N GLN A 310 -12.56 -1.96 17.32
CA GLN A 310 -11.57 -3.03 17.42
C GLN A 310 -10.29 -2.49 16.81
N LEU A 311 -9.23 -2.36 17.61
CA LEU A 311 -7.94 -1.84 17.14
C LEU A 311 -7.04 -3.01 16.73
N ILE A 312 -6.52 -2.95 15.52
CA ILE A 312 -5.51 -3.86 14.98
C ILE A 312 -4.20 -3.08 14.82
N ILE A 313 -3.08 -3.69 15.17
CA ILE A 313 -1.76 -3.07 15.01
C ILE A 313 -1.05 -3.75 13.84
N GLU A 314 -0.63 -2.95 12.85
CA GLU A 314 0.18 -3.40 11.72
C GLU A 314 1.56 -2.75 11.78
N VAL A 315 2.61 -3.56 11.75
CA VAL A 315 4.00 -3.08 11.84
C VAL A 315 4.77 -3.55 10.61
N PHE A 316 5.22 -2.58 9.81
CA PHE A 316 6.12 -2.80 8.69
C PHE A 316 7.56 -2.85 9.19
N LEU A 317 8.18 -4.02 9.04
CA LEU A 317 9.53 -4.31 9.49
C LEU A 317 10.45 -4.64 8.32
N PRO A 318 11.72 -4.23 8.38
CA PRO A 318 12.71 -4.70 7.43
C PRO A 318 12.94 -6.20 7.66
N ARG A 319 13.37 -6.90 6.62
CA ARG A 319 13.52 -8.36 6.61
C ARG A 319 14.34 -8.91 7.76
N ASP A 320 15.35 -8.21 8.23
CA ASP A 320 16.21 -8.64 9.33
C ASP A 320 15.54 -8.49 10.70
N LEU A 321 14.48 -7.69 10.81
CA LEU A 321 13.70 -7.50 12.03
C LEU A 321 12.34 -8.20 12.02
N ILE A 322 11.93 -8.83 10.92
CA ILE A 322 10.61 -9.44 10.78
C ILE A 322 10.33 -10.54 11.83
N ASP A 323 11.38 -11.18 12.36
CA ASP A 323 11.27 -12.21 13.41
C ASP A 323 11.23 -11.63 14.84
N THR A 324 11.32 -10.30 14.98
CA THR A 324 11.28 -9.63 16.29
C THR A 324 9.97 -9.92 17.01
N GLU A 325 10.05 -10.15 18.31
CA GLU A 325 8.93 -10.45 19.20
C GLU A 325 8.14 -9.18 19.59
N ILE A 326 7.70 -8.41 18.60
CA ILE A 326 6.93 -7.16 18.84
C ILE A 326 5.63 -7.44 19.59
N ASP A 327 5.01 -8.58 19.32
CA ASP A 327 3.82 -9.04 20.03
C ASP A 327 4.05 -9.30 21.52
N ARG A 328 5.30 -9.41 21.97
CA ARG A 328 5.69 -9.64 23.37
C ARG A 328 6.06 -8.36 24.10
N TRP A 329 6.04 -7.21 23.42
CA TRP A 329 6.39 -5.94 24.05
C TRP A 329 5.36 -5.54 25.10
N GLU A 330 5.85 -5.02 26.23
CA GLU A 330 5.02 -4.50 27.31
C GLU A 330 4.40 -3.15 26.90
N ILE A 331 3.10 -3.00 27.17
CA ILE A 331 2.39 -1.73 27.03
C ILE A 331 2.73 -0.87 28.26
N SER A 332 3.39 0.26 28.04
CA SER A 332 3.73 1.16 29.14
C SER A 332 2.48 1.87 29.68
N GLU A 333 2.04 1.55 30.90
CA GLU A 333 1.00 2.33 31.56
C GLU A 333 1.50 3.73 31.95
N SER A 334 0.59 4.72 31.97
CA SER A 334 0.91 6.10 32.37
C SER A 334 1.11 6.25 33.89
N ILE A 335 0.69 5.28 34.68
CA ILE A 335 0.84 5.28 36.14
C ILE A 335 1.49 3.95 36.54
N PRO A 336 2.72 3.94 37.06
CA PRO A 336 3.33 2.74 37.62
C PRO A 336 2.51 2.29 38.83
N ASN A 337 1.59 1.35 38.63
CA ASN A 337 0.85 0.73 39.71
C ASN A 337 1.45 -0.66 39.97
N PRO A 338 2.13 -0.88 41.11
CA PRO A 338 2.71 -2.18 41.43
C PRO A 338 1.67 -3.30 41.64
N MET A 339 0.36 -2.99 41.58
CA MET A 339 -0.73 -3.98 41.59
C MET A 339 -1.31 -4.28 40.20
N VAL A 340 -0.86 -3.62 39.14
CA VAL A 340 -1.34 -3.89 37.77
C VAL A 340 -0.34 -4.80 37.06
N GLU A 341 -0.85 -5.93 36.60
CA GLU A 341 -0.11 -6.92 35.83
C GLU A 341 0.35 -6.29 34.50
N LYS A 342 1.58 -6.64 34.08
CA LYS A 342 2.17 -6.11 32.84
C LYS A 342 1.33 -6.57 31.65
N THR A 343 0.69 -5.64 30.96
CA THR A 343 -0.07 -5.98 29.76
C THR A 343 0.88 -6.16 28.56
N ILE A 344 0.77 -7.29 27.88
CA ILE A 344 1.57 -7.63 26.70
C ILE A 344 0.82 -7.25 25.42
N LEU A 345 1.49 -6.57 24.49
CA LEU A 345 0.89 -5.97 23.30
C LEU A 345 0.04 -6.94 22.49
N GLY A 346 0.57 -8.13 22.20
CA GLY A 346 -0.08 -9.15 21.38
C GLY A 346 -1.13 -9.99 22.10
N THR A 347 -1.28 -9.83 23.42
CA THR A 347 -2.42 -10.38 24.17
C THR A 347 -3.63 -9.46 24.09
N GLU A 348 -3.38 -8.14 24.14
CA GLU A 348 -4.42 -7.11 24.09
C GLU A 348 -4.93 -6.84 22.67
N TYR A 349 -4.01 -6.75 21.68
CA TYR A 349 -4.36 -6.38 20.30
C TYR A 349 -3.94 -7.45 19.29
N PRO A 350 -4.74 -7.69 18.22
CA PRO A 350 -4.26 -8.43 17.06
C PRO A 350 -3.08 -7.69 16.41
N ILE A 351 -1.96 -8.39 16.24
CA ILE A 351 -0.75 -7.85 15.61
C ILE A 351 -0.54 -8.50 14.24
N ARG A 352 -0.29 -7.68 13.23
CA ARG A 352 0.06 -8.10 11.87
C ARG A 352 1.45 -7.60 11.53
N LEU A 353 2.34 -8.54 11.20
CA LEU A 353 3.65 -8.20 10.66
C LEU A 353 3.52 -7.96 9.16
N ARG A 354 4.22 -6.94 8.69
CA ARG A 354 4.24 -6.51 7.28
C ARG A 354 5.70 -6.36 6.86
N SER A 355 6.01 -6.70 5.62
CA SER A 355 7.35 -6.55 5.07
C SER A 355 7.54 -5.12 4.58
N LEU A 356 8.50 -4.39 5.16
CA LEU A 356 8.82 -3.02 4.75
C LEU A 356 9.26 -2.97 3.28
N GLU A 357 9.94 -4.00 2.78
CA GLU A 357 10.38 -4.06 1.38
C GLU A 357 9.23 -3.96 0.38
N ARG A 358 8.00 -4.30 0.78
CA ARG A 358 6.82 -4.17 -0.08
C ARG A 358 6.37 -2.74 -0.29
N LEU A 359 6.84 -1.80 0.54
CA LEU A 359 6.60 -0.36 0.39
C LEU A 359 7.57 0.29 -0.61
N ASN A 360 8.65 -0.39 -1.00
CA ASN A 360 9.63 0.15 -1.93
C ASN A 360 9.03 0.29 -3.35
N CYS A 361 9.20 1.46 -3.98
CA CYS A 361 8.70 1.71 -5.34
C CYS A 361 9.21 0.71 -6.38
N GLY A 362 10.48 0.30 -6.29
CA GLY A 362 11.05 -0.72 -7.19
C GLY A 362 10.43 -2.10 -7.00
N TYR A 363 10.04 -2.45 -5.77
CA TYR A 363 9.26 -3.65 -5.50
C TYR A 363 7.86 -3.53 -6.10
N LEU A 364 7.14 -2.44 -5.79
CA LEU A 364 5.77 -2.20 -6.23
C LEU A 364 5.68 -2.21 -7.76
N ALA A 365 6.57 -1.50 -8.45
CA ALA A 365 6.62 -1.46 -9.91
C ALA A 365 6.76 -2.86 -10.54
N ARG A 366 7.42 -3.81 -9.85
CA ARG A 366 7.66 -5.16 -10.35
C ARG A 366 6.59 -6.17 -9.91
N TYR A 367 6.06 -6.05 -8.71
CA TYR A 367 5.33 -7.11 -8.04
C TYR A 367 3.91 -6.74 -7.59
N LEU A 368 3.49 -5.47 -7.67
CA LEU A 368 2.17 -5.05 -7.17
C LEU A 368 1.01 -5.80 -7.86
N SER A 369 1.09 -6.02 -9.17
CA SER A 369 0.07 -6.80 -9.90
C SER A 369 -0.03 -8.24 -9.42
N ASP A 370 1.11 -8.92 -9.24
CA ASP A 370 1.13 -10.30 -8.75
C ASP A 370 0.73 -10.40 -7.28
N TRP A 371 1.01 -9.36 -6.48
CA TRP A 371 0.55 -9.26 -5.11
C TRP A 371 -0.97 -9.12 -5.04
N TYR A 372 -1.59 -8.28 -5.88
CA TYR A 372 -3.05 -8.23 -5.98
C TYR A 372 -3.65 -9.59 -6.37
N LYS A 373 -3.11 -10.27 -7.38
CA LYS A 373 -3.57 -11.62 -7.77
C LYS A 373 -3.48 -12.62 -6.61
N SER A 374 -2.37 -12.61 -5.88
CA SER A 374 -2.18 -13.48 -4.72
C SER A 374 -3.18 -13.16 -3.61
N TRP A 375 -3.49 -11.88 -3.40
CA TRP A 375 -4.50 -11.45 -2.44
C TRP A 375 -5.92 -11.79 -2.86
N GLU A 376 -6.26 -11.77 -4.15
CA GLU A 376 -7.57 -12.26 -4.63
C GLU A 376 -7.80 -13.71 -4.25
N LYS A 377 -6.76 -14.57 -4.30
CA LYS A 377 -6.84 -15.96 -3.83
C LYS A 377 -7.14 -16.05 -2.33
N VAL A 378 -6.64 -15.12 -1.53
CA VAL A 378 -6.98 -15.02 -0.10
C VAL A 378 -8.44 -14.59 0.05
N LYS A 379 -8.85 -13.53 -0.66
CA LYS A 379 -10.22 -13.00 -0.60
C LYS A 379 -11.27 -14.03 -0.96
N SER A 380 -11.01 -14.93 -1.91
CA SER A 380 -11.95 -15.98 -2.31
C SER A 380 -12.21 -17.01 -1.22
N VAL A 381 -11.37 -17.10 -0.18
CA VAL A 381 -11.51 -18.06 0.93
C VAL A 381 -11.53 -17.38 2.32
N LEU A 382 -11.63 -16.04 2.38
CA LEU A 382 -11.57 -15.30 3.66
C LEU A 382 -12.65 -15.72 4.65
N HIS A 383 -13.85 -16.02 4.16
CA HIS A 383 -15.00 -16.39 4.98
C HIS A 383 -15.12 -17.91 5.19
N ASP A 384 -14.19 -18.69 4.65
CA ASP A 384 -14.13 -20.12 4.79
C ASP A 384 -13.07 -20.54 5.81
N LYS A 385 -13.23 -21.75 6.35
CA LYS A 385 -12.13 -22.40 7.06
C LYS A 385 -11.12 -22.88 6.03
N PRO A 386 -9.87 -22.39 6.06
CA PRO A 386 -8.91 -22.74 5.04
C PRO A 386 -8.57 -24.23 5.11
N SER A 387 -8.48 -24.89 3.95
CA SER A 387 -7.90 -26.22 3.88
C SER A 387 -6.38 -26.12 4.01
N GLN A 388 -5.77 -27.15 4.61
CA GLN A 388 -4.31 -27.21 4.80
C GLN A 388 -3.54 -27.12 3.48
N GLU A 389 -4.12 -27.60 2.39
CA GLU A 389 -3.54 -27.56 1.04
C GLU A 389 -3.35 -26.14 0.49
N LEU A 390 -4.05 -25.14 1.03
CA LEU A 390 -3.87 -23.74 0.64
C LEU A 390 -2.57 -23.14 1.15
N PHE A 391 -1.93 -23.80 2.13
CA PHE A 391 -0.67 -23.37 2.72
C PHE A 391 0.46 -24.31 2.30
N GLU A 392 1.59 -23.73 1.92
CA GLU A 392 2.84 -24.50 1.84
C GLU A 392 3.30 -24.87 3.25
N HIS A 393 3.82 -26.08 3.43
CA HIS A 393 4.36 -26.52 4.72
C HIS A 393 5.88 -26.64 4.63
N LEU A 394 6.57 -25.89 5.49
CA LEU A 394 8.02 -26.00 5.67
C LEU A 394 8.34 -26.57 7.06
N GLN A 395 8.77 -27.83 7.09
CA GLN A 395 9.09 -28.56 8.31
C GLN A 395 10.60 -28.61 8.61
N GLU A 396 11.45 -28.38 7.62
CA GLU A 396 12.91 -28.41 7.76
C GLU A 396 13.54 -27.19 7.05
N MET A 397 14.42 -26.47 7.74
CA MET A 397 14.96 -25.19 7.27
C MET A 397 16.44 -25.26 6.86
N GLU A 398 17.17 -26.29 7.25
CA GLU A 398 18.62 -26.40 7.00
C GLU A 398 18.92 -26.54 5.51
N ASN A 399 18.06 -27.29 4.80
CA ASN A 399 18.33 -27.76 3.43
C ASN A 399 17.33 -27.24 2.39
N PHE A 400 16.38 -26.37 2.76
CA PHE A 400 15.40 -25.91 1.78
C PHE A 400 16.05 -25.03 0.70
N ASN A 401 15.54 -25.13 -0.52
CA ASN A 401 15.94 -24.28 -1.63
C ASN A 401 14.91 -23.16 -1.82
N TRP A 402 15.30 -21.94 -1.47
CA TRP A 402 14.40 -20.78 -1.54
C TRP A 402 13.83 -20.53 -2.94
N LYS A 403 14.54 -20.90 -4.01
CA LYS A 403 14.04 -20.75 -5.39
C LYS A 403 12.91 -21.73 -5.69
N LEU A 404 13.01 -22.97 -5.18
CA LEU A 404 11.95 -23.97 -5.29
C LEU A 404 10.76 -23.59 -4.41
N LEU A 405 11.02 -23.16 -3.17
CA LEU A 405 10.00 -22.66 -2.26
C LEU A 405 9.20 -21.52 -2.90
N LYS A 406 9.88 -20.51 -3.47
CA LYS A 406 9.25 -19.41 -4.19
C LYS A 406 8.31 -19.89 -5.31
N ILE A 407 8.67 -20.95 -6.04
CA ILE A 407 7.81 -21.50 -7.10
C ILE A 407 6.57 -22.14 -6.47
N SER A 408 6.75 -22.97 -5.43
CA SER A 408 5.63 -23.62 -4.73
C SER A 408 4.64 -22.60 -4.17
N LEU A 409 5.15 -21.54 -3.56
CA LEU A 409 4.37 -20.48 -2.94
C LEU A 409 3.48 -19.68 -3.91
N LYS A 410 3.76 -19.65 -5.21
CA LYS A 410 2.91 -18.95 -6.19
C LYS A 410 1.52 -19.57 -6.31
N GLU A 411 1.40 -20.88 -6.05
CA GLU A 411 0.13 -21.61 -6.11
C GLU A 411 -0.61 -21.64 -4.78
N LYS A 412 -0.01 -21.10 -3.71
CA LYS A 412 -0.54 -21.12 -2.35
C LYS A 412 -1.01 -19.72 -1.93
N ILE A 413 -1.86 -19.66 -0.91
CA ILE A 413 -2.25 -18.38 -0.29
C ILE A 413 -1.32 -18.00 0.88
N GLY A 414 -0.55 -18.96 1.37
CA GLY A 414 0.36 -18.73 2.46
C GLY A 414 1.36 -19.86 2.70
N ILE A 415 2.15 -19.70 3.76
CA ILE A 415 3.11 -20.70 4.25
C ILE A 415 2.93 -20.89 5.76
N LYS A 416 3.00 -22.15 6.21
CA LYS A 416 3.17 -22.52 7.61
C LYS A 416 4.58 -23.09 7.82
N ILE A 417 5.26 -22.60 8.84
CA ILE A 417 6.62 -23.04 9.19
C ILE A 417 6.56 -23.59 10.61
N THR A 418 6.86 -24.88 10.75
CA THR A 418 6.65 -25.63 12.00
C THR A 418 7.98 -26.06 12.62
N CYS A 419 9.02 -25.28 12.37
CA CYS A 419 10.37 -25.48 12.88
C CYS A 419 11.01 -24.12 13.14
N ALA A 420 11.92 -24.06 14.11
CA ALA A 420 12.66 -22.85 14.42
C ALA A 420 13.50 -22.40 13.21
N PRO A 421 13.31 -21.17 12.69
CA PRO A 421 14.06 -20.72 11.53
C PRO A 421 15.52 -20.39 11.94
N PRO A 422 16.55 -21.07 11.39
CA PRO A 422 17.92 -20.73 11.70
C PRO A 422 18.24 -19.33 11.16
N ARG A 423 18.96 -18.53 11.96
CA ARG A 423 19.29 -17.12 11.61
C ARG A 423 19.93 -16.97 10.23
N THR A 424 20.71 -17.96 9.79
CA THR A 424 21.37 -17.96 8.48
C THR A 424 20.39 -18.13 7.31
N LYS A 425 19.22 -18.74 7.55
CA LYS A 425 18.22 -19.09 6.53
C LYS A 425 16.99 -18.20 6.53
N ILE A 426 16.73 -17.45 7.62
CA ILE A 426 15.66 -16.45 7.69
C ILE A 426 15.66 -15.52 6.47
N LYS A 427 16.84 -15.00 6.07
CA LYS A 427 16.93 -14.10 4.91
C LYS A 427 16.48 -14.74 3.60
N GLU A 428 16.85 -16.00 3.38
CA GLU A 428 16.45 -16.78 2.19
C GLU A 428 14.95 -17.11 2.20
N LEU A 429 14.40 -17.43 3.38
CA LEU A 429 12.98 -17.72 3.57
C LEU A 429 12.12 -16.50 3.22
N PHE A 430 12.41 -15.36 3.84
CA PHE A 430 11.66 -14.14 3.57
C PHE A 430 11.92 -13.60 2.16
N GLU A 431 13.05 -13.93 1.54
CA GLU A 431 13.25 -13.67 0.11
C GLU A 431 12.27 -14.47 -0.78
N ALA A 432 12.04 -15.74 -0.44
CA ALA A 432 11.07 -16.56 -1.15
C ALA A 432 9.64 -16.02 -0.98
N ILE A 433 9.24 -15.72 0.26
CA ILE A 433 7.93 -15.12 0.59
C ILE A 433 7.71 -13.81 -0.17
N LEU A 434 8.69 -12.90 -0.11
CA LEU A 434 8.62 -11.59 -0.76
C LEU A 434 8.52 -11.69 -2.28
N LYS A 435 9.37 -12.53 -2.92
CA LYS A 435 9.40 -12.70 -4.38
C LYS A 435 8.27 -13.57 -4.94
N ALA A 436 7.63 -14.38 -4.10
CA ALA A 436 6.41 -15.09 -4.46
C ALA A 436 5.16 -14.25 -4.20
N THR A 437 5.30 -13.03 -3.65
CA THR A 437 4.21 -12.15 -3.23
C THR A 437 3.26 -12.79 -2.22
N THR A 438 3.74 -13.81 -1.49
CA THR A 438 2.94 -14.66 -0.58
C THR A 438 2.23 -13.80 0.47
N PRO A 439 0.89 -13.87 0.53
CA PRO A 439 0.10 -13.03 1.44
C PRO A 439 0.23 -13.33 2.92
N ILE A 440 0.27 -14.62 3.29
CA ILE A 440 0.17 -15.05 4.69
C ILE A 440 1.37 -15.93 5.02
N ALA A 441 2.04 -15.65 6.13
CA ALA A 441 3.02 -16.57 6.70
C ALA A 441 2.76 -16.71 8.20
N ILE A 442 2.77 -17.94 8.70
CA ILE A 442 2.66 -18.25 10.12
C ILE A 442 3.83 -19.15 10.51
N TRP A 443 4.51 -18.82 11.61
CA TRP A 443 5.69 -19.58 12.04
C TRP A 443 5.86 -19.59 13.55
N THR A 444 6.61 -20.57 14.02
CA THR A 444 7.14 -20.64 15.38
C THR A 444 8.56 -20.06 15.41
N ARG A 445 8.86 -19.25 16.43
CA ARG A 445 10.21 -18.69 16.63
C ARG A 445 11.20 -19.69 17.23
N CYS A 446 10.69 -20.72 17.91
CA CYS A 446 11.50 -21.77 18.50
C CYS A 446 10.83 -23.14 18.36
N ASP A 447 11.62 -24.19 18.54
CA ASP A 447 11.11 -25.54 18.65
C ASP A 447 10.60 -25.78 20.06
N ILE A 448 9.30 -26.03 20.17
CA ILE A 448 8.63 -26.24 21.45
C ILE A 448 8.71 -27.73 21.81
N PRO A 449 9.36 -28.11 22.93
CA PRO A 449 9.45 -29.51 23.34
C PRO A 449 8.07 -30.13 23.57
N ASN A 450 7.89 -31.38 23.16
CA ASN A 450 6.67 -32.17 23.37
C ASN A 450 5.37 -31.60 22.74
N LEU A 451 5.47 -30.58 21.89
CA LEU A 451 4.34 -30.06 21.12
C LEU A 451 4.42 -30.56 19.67
N ASP A 452 3.33 -31.14 19.18
CA ASP A 452 3.14 -31.33 17.74
C ASP A 452 2.84 -29.97 17.09
N GLN A 453 3.91 -29.29 16.67
CA GLN A 453 3.82 -27.96 16.07
C GLN A 453 2.98 -27.94 14.79
N VAL A 454 2.98 -29.04 14.03
CA VAL A 454 2.21 -29.13 12.77
C VAL A 454 0.73 -29.11 13.08
N THR A 455 0.27 -30.04 13.93
CA THR A 455 -1.13 -30.12 14.34
C THR A 455 -1.56 -28.83 15.05
N ALA A 456 -0.72 -28.28 15.92
CA ALA A 456 -1.05 -27.08 16.68
C ALA A 456 -1.20 -25.84 15.78
N ILE A 457 -0.35 -25.65 14.76
CA ILE A 457 -0.52 -24.57 13.78
C ILE A 457 -1.74 -24.81 12.88
N ASP A 458 -1.99 -26.05 12.46
CA ASP A 458 -3.17 -26.40 11.66
C ASP A 458 -4.48 -26.14 12.40
N GLU A 459 -4.52 -26.38 13.71
CA GLU A 459 -5.65 -26.01 14.56
C GLU A 459 -5.88 -24.50 14.55
N VAL A 460 -4.82 -23.68 14.68
CA VAL A 460 -4.94 -22.21 14.61
C VAL A 460 -5.48 -21.76 13.26
N LEU A 461 -4.97 -22.32 12.16
CA LEU A 461 -5.40 -21.97 10.81
C LEU A 461 -6.86 -22.38 10.52
N SER A 462 -7.31 -23.52 11.04
CA SER A 462 -8.62 -24.11 10.70
C SER A 462 -9.72 -23.88 11.76
N PHE A 463 -9.39 -23.25 12.90
CA PHE A 463 -10.33 -23.05 14.01
C PHE A 463 -11.56 -22.22 13.58
N LYS A 464 -11.32 -21.10 12.91
CA LYS A 464 -12.31 -20.12 12.44
C LYS A 464 -12.08 -19.79 10.96
N PRO A 465 -13.02 -19.10 10.30
CA PRO A 465 -12.78 -18.52 8.99
C PRO A 465 -11.47 -17.72 8.93
N LEU A 466 -10.81 -17.73 7.78
CA LEU A 466 -9.48 -17.13 7.60
C LEU A 466 -9.44 -15.63 7.97
N CYS A 467 -10.53 -14.89 7.78
CA CYS A 467 -10.65 -13.49 8.19
C CYS A 467 -10.45 -13.27 9.71
N HIS A 468 -10.58 -14.32 10.53
CA HIS A 468 -10.37 -14.29 11.97
C HIS A 468 -8.99 -14.84 12.39
N LEU A 469 -8.07 -15.10 11.46
CA LEU A 469 -6.76 -15.68 11.79
C LEU A 469 -5.97 -14.81 12.77
N CYS A 470 -5.88 -13.50 12.51
CA CYS A 470 -5.16 -12.57 13.39
C CYS A 470 -5.72 -12.55 14.82
N GLU A 471 -7.05 -12.58 14.95
CA GLU A 471 -7.73 -12.66 16.24
C GLU A 471 -7.53 -14.02 16.91
N SER A 472 -7.49 -15.11 16.14
CA SER A 472 -7.21 -16.45 16.65
C SER A 472 -5.78 -16.55 17.21
N VAL A 473 -4.81 -15.91 16.56
CA VAL A 473 -3.44 -15.77 17.07
C VAL A 473 -3.40 -14.95 18.37
N ARG A 474 -4.11 -13.82 18.45
CA ARG A 474 -4.24 -13.03 19.69
C ARG A 474 -4.82 -13.88 20.84
N GLN A 475 -5.91 -14.60 20.59
CA GLN A 475 -6.54 -15.49 21.58
C GLN A 475 -5.58 -16.60 22.05
N LYS A 476 -4.74 -17.13 21.15
CA LYS A 476 -3.71 -18.11 21.52
C LYS A 476 -2.60 -17.50 22.38
N ARG A 477 -2.22 -16.24 22.16
CA ARG A 477 -1.29 -15.50 23.02
C ARG A 477 -1.89 -15.24 24.39
N GLU A 478 -3.14 -14.80 24.45
CA GLU A 478 -3.90 -14.60 25.71
C GLU A 478 -3.99 -15.90 26.53
N GLN A 479 -4.27 -17.03 25.89
CA GLN A 479 -4.25 -18.35 26.55
C GLN A 479 -2.86 -18.75 27.07
N ALA A 480 -1.80 -18.30 26.38
CA ALA A 480 -0.42 -18.57 26.75
C ALA A 480 -0.02 -17.77 28.00
N ASP A 481 -0.50 -16.54 28.13
CA ASP A 481 -0.15 -15.64 29.23
C ASP A 481 -0.49 -16.23 30.62
N ALA A 482 -1.56 -17.03 30.69
CA ALA A 482 -1.95 -17.78 31.89
C ALA A 482 -1.20 -19.11 32.10
N GLN A 483 -0.24 -19.46 31.23
CA GLN A 483 0.46 -20.75 31.16
C GLN A 483 1.99 -20.59 31.13
N THR A 484 2.70 -21.66 30.80
CA THR A 484 4.17 -21.68 30.68
C THR A 484 4.63 -21.21 29.31
N GLU A 485 5.89 -20.78 29.20
CA GLU A 485 6.55 -20.44 27.94
C GLU A 485 6.57 -21.59 26.92
N GLU A 486 6.16 -22.81 27.27
CA GLU A 486 6.01 -23.93 26.34
C GLU A 486 4.71 -23.88 25.51
N HIS A 487 3.81 -22.94 25.81
CA HIS A 487 2.58 -22.79 25.03
C HIS A 487 2.84 -22.13 23.66
N LEU A 488 2.25 -22.67 22.58
CA LEU A 488 2.43 -22.19 21.20
C LEU A 488 2.28 -20.67 21.06
N GLY A 489 1.33 -20.09 21.79
CA GLY A 489 1.05 -18.65 21.76
C GLY A 489 2.25 -17.76 22.11
N PHE A 490 3.22 -18.23 22.92
CA PHE A 490 4.44 -17.45 23.22
C PHE A 490 5.33 -17.24 21.99
N HIS A 491 5.30 -18.18 21.05
CA HIS A 491 6.29 -18.29 19.98
C HIS A 491 5.71 -18.03 18.59
N LEU A 492 4.40 -17.81 18.49
CA LEU A 492 3.70 -17.71 17.23
C LEU A 492 3.82 -16.31 16.62
N ALA A 493 4.28 -16.26 15.38
CA ALA A 493 4.36 -15.04 14.57
C ALA A 493 3.47 -15.15 13.33
N LEU A 494 2.95 -14.00 12.89
CA LEU A 494 2.01 -13.90 11.77
C LEU A 494 2.35 -12.70 10.90
N LEU A 495 2.58 -12.98 9.62
CA LEU A 495 2.71 -12.00 8.55
C LEU A 495 1.42 -12.00 7.71
N TRP A 496 0.89 -10.81 7.44
CA TRP A 496 -0.41 -10.61 6.79
C TRP A 496 -0.35 -9.45 5.79
N GLU A 497 -0.15 -9.75 4.52
CA GLU A 497 0.22 -8.79 3.48
C GLU A 497 -0.96 -8.43 2.57
N ASP A 498 -1.84 -7.56 3.08
CA ASP A 498 -2.92 -6.94 2.31
C ASP A 498 -2.40 -5.78 1.42
N PRO A 499 -2.37 -5.90 0.09
CA PRO A 499 -1.85 -4.87 -0.82
C PRO A 499 -2.70 -3.59 -0.83
N TYR A 500 -3.93 -3.63 -0.30
CA TYR A 500 -4.82 -2.47 -0.22
C TYR A 500 -4.55 -1.59 1.00
N ARG A 501 -3.61 -1.98 1.87
CA ARG A 501 -3.24 -1.21 3.07
C ARG A 501 -1.79 -0.75 3.00
N LEU A 502 -1.51 0.12 2.03
CA LEU A 502 -0.24 0.83 1.91
C LEU A 502 -0.20 2.04 2.83
N THR A 503 1.01 2.52 3.13
CA THR A 503 1.18 3.75 3.92
C THR A 503 0.83 4.98 3.07
N PRO A 504 0.40 6.10 3.69
CA PRO A 504 0.05 7.33 2.97
C PRO A 504 1.15 7.84 2.04
N ASN A 505 2.42 7.73 2.47
CA ASN A 505 3.57 8.17 1.70
C ASN A 505 3.69 7.40 0.38
N VAL A 506 3.52 6.08 0.43
CA VAL A 506 3.55 5.22 -0.77
C VAL A 506 2.31 5.44 -1.63
N MET A 507 1.14 5.56 -1.02
CA MET A 507 -0.10 5.86 -1.74
C MET A 507 0.02 7.16 -2.53
N LEU A 508 0.56 8.22 -1.91
CA LEU A 508 0.85 9.49 -2.58
C LEU A 508 1.75 9.28 -3.80
N GLN A 509 2.86 8.57 -3.64
CA GLN A 509 3.80 8.27 -4.74
C GLN A 509 3.13 7.51 -5.89
N LEU A 510 2.26 6.54 -5.59
CA LEU A 510 1.52 5.79 -6.61
C LEU A 510 0.44 6.62 -7.31
N THR A 511 -0.16 7.59 -6.61
CA THR A 511 -1.18 8.49 -7.17
C THR A 511 -0.63 9.69 -7.92
N THR A 512 0.68 9.94 -7.82
CA THR A 512 1.35 11.02 -8.56
C THR A 512 1.86 10.43 -9.88
N PRO A 513 1.23 10.70 -11.04
CA PRO A 513 1.70 10.15 -12.32
C PRO A 513 3.11 10.65 -12.61
N GLY A 514 3.91 9.79 -13.27
CA GLY A 514 5.34 9.96 -13.50
C GLY A 514 5.84 11.38 -13.76
N GLN A 515 6.90 11.73 -13.03
CA GLN A 515 7.96 12.61 -13.51
C GLN A 515 8.85 11.86 -14.51
#